data_AF-A0A2E7JNR6-F1
#
_entry.id   AF-A0A2E7JNR6-F1
#
_cell.length_a   1.000
_cell.length_b   1.000
_cell.length_c   1.000
_cell.angle_alpha   90.00
_cell.angle_beta   90.00
_cell.angle_gamma   90.00
#
_symmetry.space_group_name_H-M   'P 1'
#
loop_
_entity.id
_entity.type
_entity.pdbx_description
1 polymer ?
#
loop_
_entity_poly.entity_id
_entity_poly.type
_entity_poly.pdbx_seq_one_letter_code
_entity_poly.pdbx_strand_id
1 'polypeptide(L)'
;YDSYVKFFLYGDSKASIPHGVRIFNKVGLAYGYMTDNAYVVDFANGVEFLLTATVLVNANGIFGDGEYEYDELGFSFLAELGRVIYDYELGRERPRQPDLGNLAELWAFEENE
;
A
#
# COMPACT_ATOMS: atom_id res chain seq x y z
N TYR A 1 3.49 14.34 -3.39
CA TYR A 1 4.06 13.24 -2.61
C TYR A 1 3.88 11.98 -3.43
N ASP A 2 4.83 11.06 -3.33
CA ASP A 2 4.88 9.78 -4.03
C ASP A 2 3.87 8.75 -3.51
N SER A 3 3.34 8.93 -2.29
CA SER A 3 2.23 8.14 -1.73
C SER A 3 0.84 8.48 -2.31
N TYR A 4 0.72 9.37 -3.30
CA TYR A 4 -0.57 9.61 -3.96
C TYR A 4 -1.08 8.32 -4.59
N VAL A 5 -2.35 7.97 -4.33
CA VAL A 5 -2.98 6.69 -4.69
C VAL A 5 -2.26 5.43 -4.17
N LYS A 6 -1.52 5.53 -3.06
CA LYS A 6 -0.97 4.40 -2.29
C LYS A 6 -1.66 4.36 -0.93
N PHE A 7 -2.74 3.59 -0.78
CA PHE A 7 -3.53 3.64 0.46
C PHE A 7 -2.89 2.79 1.56
N PHE A 8 -2.27 1.66 1.21
CA PHE A 8 -1.45 0.90 2.15
C PHE A 8 -0.14 1.62 2.53
N LEU A 9 0.33 1.37 3.76
CA LEU A 9 1.58 1.86 4.38
C LEU A 9 1.71 3.37 4.59
N TYR A 10 1.40 4.16 3.56
CA TYR A 10 1.66 5.60 3.50
C TYR A 10 0.43 6.43 3.10
N GLY A 11 -0.75 5.82 3.00
CA GLY A 11 -1.99 6.50 2.59
C GLY A 11 -2.44 7.63 3.52
N ASP A 12 -1.90 7.66 4.75
CA ASP A 12 -2.18 8.66 5.78
C ASP A 12 -1.03 9.66 6.00
N SER A 13 -0.01 9.64 5.14
CA SER A 13 1.18 10.48 5.26
C SER A 13 1.61 11.11 3.94
N LYS A 14 2.17 12.31 4.02
CA LYS A 14 2.83 13.00 2.89
C LYS A 14 4.36 12.84 2.92
N ALA A 15 4.89 12.07 3.87
CA ALA A 15 6.30 11.74 3.89
C ALA A 15 6.68 10.95 2.64
N SER A 16 7.88 11.17 2.13
CA SER A 16 8.41 10.40 1.02
C SER A 16 8.52 8.93 1.38
N ILE A 17 8.15 8.06 0.46
CA ILE A 17 8.34 6.62 0.60
C ILE A 17 9.86 6.36 0.58
N PRO A 18 10.39 5.52 1.49
CA PRO A 18 11.80 5.16 1.49
C PRO A 18 12.23 4.63 0.12
N HIS A 19 13.40 5.06 -0.35
CA HIS A 19 13.88 4.80 -1.70
C HIS A 19 13.99 3.31 -2.07
N GLY A 20 14.17 2.40 -1.11
CA GLY A 20 14.20 0.94 -1.35
C GLY A 20 12.83 0.26 -1.33
N VAL A 21 11.75 1.01 -1.08
CA VAL A 21 10.39 0.49 -1.01
C VAL A 21 9.64 0.83 -2.29
N ARG A 22 8.93 -0.15 -2.85
CA ARG A 22 8.08 -0.01 -4.03
C ARG A 22 6.69 -0.56 -3.72
N ILE A 23 5.67 0.16 -4.18
CA ILE A 23 4.27 -0.22 -4.03
C ILE A 23 3.63 -0.12 -5.41
N PHE A 24 3.39 -1.26 -6.04
CA PHE A 24 2.70 -1.36 -7.32
C PHE A 24 1.25 -1.68 -7.04
N ASN A 25 0.33 -0.75 -7.31
CA ASN A 25 -1.04 -0.96 -6.91
C ASN A 25 -2.06 -0.40 -7.89
N LYS A 26 -3.29 -0.87 -7.71
CA LYS A 26 -4.49 -0.30 -8.33
C LYS A 26 -5.52 -0.03 -7.25
N VAL A 27 -5.96 1.22 -7.17
CA VAL A 27 -6.96 1.65 -6.18
C VAL A 27 -8.35 1.84 -6.78
N GLY A 28 -9.35 1.74 -5.92
CA GLY A 28 -10.72 2.17 -6.15
C GLY A 28 -11.22 3.00 -4.97
N LEU A 29 -11.96 4.08 -5.25
CA LEU A 29 -12.54 4.96 -4.25
C LEU A 29 -13.88 5.47 -4.78
N ALA A 30 -14.99 4.88 -4.33
CA ALA A 30 -16.31 5.23 -4.82
C ALA A 30 -17.42 4.78 -3.87
N TYR A 31 -18.40 5.66 -3.64
CA TYR A 31 -19.64 5.35 -2.90
C TYR A 31 -19.42 4.63 -1.55
N GLY A 32 -18.50 5.15 -0.73
CA GLY A 32 -18.10 4.58 0.56
C GLY A 32 -17.10 3.44 0.46
N TYR A 33 -16.89 2.84 -0.71
CA TYR A 33 -15.93 1.77 -0.89
C TYR A 33 -14.52 2.31 -1.13
N MET A 34 -13.55 1.71 -0.44
CA MET A 34 -12.13 1.90 -0.67
C MET A 34 -11.51 0.55 -0.99
N THR A 35 -10.76 0.47 -2.07
CA THR A 35 -10.00 -0.72 -2.46
C THR A 35 -8.57 -0.36 -2.74
N ASP A 36 -7.65 -1.17 -2.23
CA ASP A 36 -6.26 -1.17 -2.65
C ASP A 36 -5.82 -2.61 -2.91
N ASN A 37 -5.16 -2.82 -4.04
CA ASN A 37 -4.60 -4.09 -4.47
C ASN A 37 -3.16 -3.84 -4.85
N ALA A 38 -2.24 -4.22 -3.96
CA ALA A 38 -0.84 -3.84 -4.03
C ALA A 38 0.10 -5.04 -4.01
N TYR A 39 1.12 -4.96 -4.84
CA TYR A 39 2.37 -5.69 -4.68
C TYR A 39 3.38 -4.75 -4.04
N VAL A 40 3.85 -5.12 -2.85
CA VAL A 40 4.80 -4.35 -2.04
C VAL A 40 6.14 -5.05 -2.07
N VAL A 41 7.21 -4.29 -2.29
CA VAL A 41 8.59 -4.76 -2.28
C VAL A 41 9.44 -3.83 -1.44
N ASP A 42 10.29 -4.40 -0.60
CA ASP A 42 11.37 -3.70 0.09
C ASP A 42 12.68 -4.45 -0.16
N PHE A 43 13.54 -3.84 -0.98
CA PHE A 43 14.81 -4.42 -1.38
C PHE A 43 15.81 -4.52 -0.23
N ALA A 44 15.75 -3.60 0.74
CA ALA A 44 16.72 -3.57 1.83
C ALA A 44 16.49 -4.70 2.83
N ASN A 45 15.22 -5.04 3.08
CA ASN A 45 14.83 -6.08 4.01
C ASN A 45 14.50 -7.43 3.33
N GLY A 46 14.54 -7.50 2.00
CA GLY A 46 14.16 -8.71 1.27
C GLY A 46 12.69 -9.09 1.47
N VAL A 47 11.82 -8.09 1.66
CA VAL A 47 10.39 -8.29 1.86
C VAL A 47 9.67 -8.12 0.53
N GLU A 48 8.73 -9.02 0.26
CA GLU A 48 7.76 -8.87 -0.82
C GLU A 48 6.44 -9.52 -0.41
N PHE A 49 5.31 -8.92 -0.79
CA PHE A 49 4.00 -9.54 -0.61
C PHE A 49 2.93 -8.88 -1.49
N LEU A 50 1.85 -9.63 -1.71
CA LEU A 50 0.61 -9.13 -2.28
C LEU A 50 -0.39 -8.90 -1.16
N LEU A 51 -1.04 -7.74 -1.16
CA LEU A 51 -2.11 -7.41 -0.25
C LEU A 51 -3.28 -6.80 -1.01
N THR A 52 -4.48 -7.30 -0.75
CA THR A 52 -5.73 -6.77 -1.29
C THR A 52 -6.70 -6.54 -0.16
N ALA A 53 -7.32 -5.36 -0.11
CA ALA A 53 -8.40 -5.07 0.81
C ALA A 53 -9.48 -4.22 0.11
N THR A 54 -10.73 -4.54 0.41
CA THR A 54 -11.88 -3.70 0.08
C THR A 54 -12.65 -3.46 1.37
N VAL A 55 -12.81 -2.19 1.73
CA VAL A 55 -13.53 -1.75 2.93
C VAL A 55 -14.66 -0.80 2.56
N LEU A 56 -15.72 -0.82 3.36
CA LEU A 56 -16.84 0.12 3.27
C LEU A 56 -16.75 1.07 4.47
N VAL A 57 -16.52 2.36 4.20
CA VAL A 57 -16.61 3.46 5.16
C VAL A 57 -17.84 4.30 4.81
N ASN A 58 -18.97 3.83 5.33
CA ASN A 58 -20.27 4.47 5.13
C ASN A 58 -21.11 4.23 6.38
N ALA A 59 -20.89 5.05 7.42
CA ALA A 59 -21.56 4.85 8.71
C ALA A 59 -23.07 5.13 8.65
N ASN A 60 -23.49 6.11 7.84
CA ASN A 60 -24.91 6.46 7.69
C ASN A 60 -25.69 5.46 6.80
N GLY A 61 -24.98 4.66 5.99
CA GLY A 61 -25.53 3.64 5.10
C GLY A 61 -26.23 4.18 3.85
N ILE A 62 -26.14 5.48 3.60
CA ILE A 62 -26.74 6.16 2.45
C ILE A 62 -25.69 6.22 1.36
N PHE A 63 -26.07 5.84 0.14
CA PHE A 63 -25.17 5.86 -1.01
C PHE A 63 -25.55 7.02 -1.94
N GLY A 64 -24.54 7.76 -2.39
CA GLY A 64 -24.69 8.84 -3.36
C GLY A 64 -25.02 10.21 -2.77
N ASP A 65 -25.03 10.35 -1.44
CA ASP A 65 -25.12 11.64 -0.75
C ASP A 65 -23.77 12.39 -0.71
N GLY A 66 -22.66 11.66 -0.88
CA GLY A 66 -21.31 12.22 -0.87
C GLY A 66 -20.69 12.30 0.52
N GLU A 67 -21.33 11.72 1.54
CA GLU A 67 -20.87 11.74 2.93
C GLU A 67 -20.24 10.37 3.28
N TYR A 68 -18.91 10.31 3.35
CA TYR A 68 -18.17 9.07 3.65
C TYR A 68 -16.95 9.36 4.53
N GLU A 69 -16.58 8.43 5.41
CA GLU A 69 -15.48 8.61 6.37
C GLU A 69 -14.09 8.28 5.77
N TYR A 70 -13.83 8.67 4.51
CA TYR A 70 -12.57 8.38 3.82
C TYR A 70 -11.36 8.98 4.53
N ASP A 71 -11.41 10.28 4.83
CA ASP A 71 -10.29 11.02 5.42
C ASP A 71 -10.17 10.79 6.93
N GLU A 72 -11.31 10.69 7.61
CA GLU A 72 -11.37 10.56 9.08
C GLU A 72 -10.99 9.16 9.55
N LEU A 73 -11.26 8.12 8.75
CA LEU A 73 -11.09 6.71 9.14
C LEU A 73 -10.47 5.85 8.04
N GLY A 74 -10.93 5.98 6.81
CA GLY A 74 -10.62 5.04 5.73
C GLY A 74 -9.14 4.96 5.36
N PHE A 75 -8.50 6.11 5.08
CA PHE A 75 -7.10 6.15 4.67
C PHE A 75 -6.16 5.71 5.80
N SER A 76 -6.41 6.14 7.04
CA SER A 76 -5.61 5.73 8.20
C SER A 76 -5.75 4.23 8.50
N PHE A 77 -6.96 3.68 8.38
CA PHE A 77 -7.18 2.25 8.51
C PHE A 77 -6.39 1.43 7.48
N LEU A 78 -6.49 1.77 6.19
CA LEU A 78 -5.76 1.05 5.14
C LEU A 78 -4.25 1.23 5.28
N ALA A 79 -3.77 2.44 5.60
CA ALA A 79 -2.35 2.67 5.82
C ALA A 79 -1.81 1.76 6.93
N GLU A 80 -2.52 1.72 8.06
CA GLU A 80 -2.15 0.89 9.20
C GLU A 80 -2.26 -0.61 8.93
N LEU A 81 -3.29 -1.06 8.22
CA LEU A 81 -3.38 -2.45 7.78
C LEU A 81 -2.14 -2.84 6.96
N GLY A 82 -1.70 -1.97 6.05
CA GLY A 82 -0.46 -2.18 5.29
C GLY A 82 0.78 -2.28 6.18
N ARG A 83 0.91 -1.41 7.19
CA ARG A 83 2.03 -1.41 8.14
C ARG A 83 2.05 -2.67 9.00
N VAL A 84 0.90 -3.10 9.53
CA VAL A 84 0.78 -4.33 10.33
C VAL A 84 1.19 -5.57 9.52
N ILE A 85 0.78 -5.67 8.26
CA ILE A 85 1.17 -6.78 7.39
C ILE A 85 2.67 -6.72 7.06
N TYR A 86 3.20 -5.53 6.79
CA TYR A 86 4.63 -5.34 6.54
C TYR A 86 5.48 -5.75 7.75
N ASP A 87 5.10 -5.35 8.97
CA ASP A 87 5.80 -5.72 10.21
C ASP A 87 5.77 -7.24 10.44
N TYR A 88 4.66 -7.91 10.11
CA TYR A 88 4.60 -9.36 10.13
C TYR A 88 5.56 -9.98 9.11
N GLU A 89 5.59 -9.46 7.88
CA GLU A 89 6.44 -9.97 6.81
C GLU A 89 7.94 -9.72 7.06
N LEU A 90 8.31 -8.66 7.79
CA LEU A 90 9.69 -8.41 8.24
C LEU A 90 10.23 -9.54 9.13
N GLY A 91 9.39 -10.10 10.01
CA GLY A 91 9.77 -11.15 10.95
C GLY A 91 9.49 -12.57 10.46
N ARG A 92 8.87 -12.73 9.29
CA ARG A 92 8.41 -14.03 8.81
C ARG A 92 9.58 -14.89 8.34
N GLU A 93 9.74 -16.07 8.93
CA GLU A 93 10.65 -17.09 8.38
C GLU A 93 10.15 -17.58 7.01
N ARG A 94 11.00 -17.44 5.99
CA ARG A 94 10.68 -17.82 4.62
C ARG A 94 11.56 -19.00 4.18
N PRO A 95 10.98 -20.16 3.84
CA PRO A 95 11.74 -21.28 3.27
C PRO A 95 12.43 -20.93 1.95
N ARG A 96 11.87 -19.97 1.21
CA ARG A 96 12.42 -19.43 -0.02
C ARG A 96 12.41 -17.92 0.05
N GLN A 97 13.58 -17.32 -0.05
CA GLN A 97 13.74 -15.87 -0.12
C GLN A 97 13.27 -15.37 -1.50
N PRO A 98 12.70 -14.15 -1.55
CA PRO A 98 12.32 -13.55 -2.83
C PRO A 98 13.55 -13.28 -3.69
N ASP A 99 13.41 -13.53 -4.99
CA ASP A 99 14.41 -13.17 -5.98
C ASP A 99 13.99 -11.87 -6.64
N LEU A 100 14.58 -10.78 -6.15
CA LEU A 100 14.25 -9.42 -6.59
C LEU A 100 15.28 -8.89 -7.60
N GLY A 101 16.17 -9.71 -8.14
CA GLY A 101 17.30 -9.26 -8.98
C GLY A 101 16.84 -8.52 -10.25
N ASN A 102 16.01 -9.17 -11.06
CA ASN A 102 15.42 -8.55 -12.25
C ASN A 102 14.63 -7.30 -11.92
N LEU A 103 14.01 -7.30 -10.73
CA LEU A 103 13.27 -6.14 -10.27
C LEU A 103 14.32 -5.02 -10.05
N ALA A 104 15.22 -5.17 -9.07
CA ALA A 104 16.27 -4.20 -8.75
C ALA A 104 17.04 -3.62 -9.96
N GLU A 105 17.34 -4.44 -10.99
CA GLU A 105 17.96 -3.97 -12.24
C GLU A 105 17.13 -2.93 -13.00
N LEU A 106 15.82 -3.14 -13.11
CA LEU A 106 14.90 -2.19 -13.77
C LEU A 106 14.87 -0.83 -13.04
N TRP A 107 14.90 -0.81 -11.71
CA TRP A 107 14.87 0.44 -10.95
C TRP A 107 16.24 1.14 -10.92
N ALA A 108 17.33 0.38 -10.90
CA ALA A 108 18.65 0.96 -11.10
C ALA A 108 18.76 1.66 -12.47
N PHE A 109 18.06 1.17 -13.49
CA PHE A 109 18.00 1.86 -14.79
C PHE A 109 17.21 3.17 -14.72
N GLU A 110 16.02 3.18 -14.12
CA GLU A 110 15.19 4.39 -13.99
C GLU A 110 15.87 5.53 -13.20
N GLU A 111 16.73 5.21 -12.24
CA GLU A 111 17.44 6.21 -11.42
C GLU A 111 18.63 6.89 -12.14
N ASN A 112 19.07 6.34 -13.27
CA ASN A 112 20.19 6.87 -14.05
C ASN A 112 19.75 7.75 -15.24
N GLU A 113 18.44 7.98 -15.42
CA GLU A 113 17.86 8.96 -16.37
C GLU A 113 17.42 10.26 -15.68
#